data_AF-A0AAW5FXQ7-F1
#
_entry.id   AF-A0AAW5FXQ7-F1
#
_cell.length_a   1.000
_cell.length_b   1.000
_cell.length_c   1.000
_cell.angle_alpha   90.00
_cell.angle_beta   90.00
_cell.angle_gamma   90.00
#
_symmetry.space_group_name_H-M   'P 1'
#
loop_
_entity.id
_entity.type
_entity.pdbx_description
1 polymer ?
#
loop_
_entity_poly.entity_id
_entity_poly.type
_entity_poly.pdbx_seq_one_letter_code
_entity_poly.pdbx_strand_id
1 'polypeptide(L)' 'MSSERTQTVEWDGKALSGWVAINGTPKKVSADRETIHAHAPGFNDALTREIDRHRVEIFEKLLPYFQRQG' A
#
# COMPACT_ATOMS: atom_id res chain seq x y z
N MET A 1 -5.29 -22.44 -16.69
CA MET A 1 -5.06 -21.00 -16.87
C MET A 1 -5.37 -20.32 -15.55
N SER A 2 -4.35 -19.97 -14.77
CA SER A 2 -4.52 -19.10 -13.59
C SER A 2 -3.38 -18.10 -13.61
N SER A 3 -3.57 -17.03 -14.38
CA SER A 3 -2.72 -15.85 -14.28
C SER A 3 -3.15 -15.12 -13.01
N GLU A 4 -2.84 -15.70 -11.85
CA GLU A 4 -2.83 -14.98 -10.58
C GLU A 4 -1.75 -13.91 -10.75
N ARG A 5 -2.17 -12.74 -11.24
CA ARG A 5 -1.38 -11.51 -11.14
C ARG A 5 -1.35 -11.23 -9.65
N THR A 6 -0.42 -11.88 -8.96
CA THR A 6 -0.09 -11.63 -7.57
C THR A 6 -0.08 -10.12 -7.41
N GLN A 7 -0.99 -9.62 -6.59
CA GLN A 7 -1.07 -8.22 -6.22
C GLN A 7 0.18 -7.92 -5.39
N THR A 8 1.34 -7.81 -6.05
CA THR A 8 2.61 -7.65 -5.37
C THR A 8 2.60 -6.24 -4.80
N VAL A 9 2.33 -6.17 -3.50
CA VAL A 9 2.58 -4.98 -2.70
C VAL A 9 4.09 -4.89 -2.54
N GLU A 10 4.67 -3.77 -2.97
CA GLU A 10 6.11 -3.57 -3.05
C GLU A 10 6.51 -2.26 -2.39
N TRP A 11 7.62 -2.28 -1.67
CA TRP A 11 8.27 -1.11 -1.13
C TRP A 11 9.60 -0.90 -1.84
N ASP A 12 9.78 0.22 -2.53
CA ASP A 12 11.00 0.52 -3.29
C ASP A 12 12.07 1.30 -2.50
N GLY A 13 11.83 1.53 -1.20
CA GLY A 13 12.66 2.40 -0.36
C GLY A 13 12.11 3.82 -0.19
N LYS A 14 11.15 4.23 -1.02
CA LYS A 14 10.54 5.58 -1.04
C LYS A 14 9.01 5.54 -1.00
N ALA A 15 8.40 4.62 -1.74
CA ALA A 15 6.96 4.49 -1.86
C ALA A 15 6.51 3.02 -1.81
N LEU A 16 5.35 2.81 -1.17
CA LEU A 16 4.65 1.55 -1.10
C LEU A 16 3.63 1.51 -2.22
N SER A 17 3.80 0.60 -3.17
CA SER A 17 2.96 0.48 -4.36
C SER A 17 2.19 -0.83 -4.37
N GLY A 18 0.99 -0.81 -4.94
CA GLY A 18 0.19 -2.02 -5.14
C GLY A 18 -1.03 -1.76 -6.02
N TRP A 19 -1.86 -2.78 -6.18
CA TRP A 19 -3.09 -2.72 -6.98
C TRP A 19 -4.32 -2.83 -6.10
N VAL A 20 -5.23 -1.86 -6.23
CA VAL A 20 -6.54 -1.83 -5.54
C VAL A 20 -7.64 -1.74 -6.58
N ALA A 21 -8.74 -2.46 -6.38
CA ALA A 21 -9.95 -2.24 -7.16
C ALA A 21 -10.72 -1.04 -6.56
N ILE A 22 -10.79 0.06 -7.31
CA ILE A 22 -11.60 1.23 -6.95
C ILE A 22 -12.79 1.26 -7.88
N ASN A 23 -14.01 1.21 -7.33
CA ASN A 23 -15.25 1.14 -8.11
C ASN A 23 -15.24 0.00 -9.16
N GLY A 24 -14.66 -1.15 -8.81
CA GLY A 24 -14.50 -2.31 -9.71
C GLY A 24 -13.39 -2.18 -10.76
N THR A 25 -12.70 -1.04 -10.83
CA THR A 25 -11.58 -0.83 -11.75
C THR A 25 -10.24 -1.03 -11.05
N PRO A 26 -9.38 -1.96 -11.50
CA PRO A 26 -8.03 -2.11 -10.97
C PRO A 26 -7.19 -0.85 -11.23
N LYS A 27 -6.77 -0.19 -10.16
CA LYS A 27 -5.89 0.99 -10.20
C LYS A 27 -4.59 0.68 -9.47
N LYS A 28 -3.47 1.07 -10.07
CA LYS A 28 -2.18 1.08 -9.39
C LYS A 28 -2.14 2.31 -8.48
N VAL A 29 -1.87 2.09 -7.21
CA VAL A 29 -1.79 3.13 -6.18
C VAL A 29 -0.43 3.09 -5.49
N SER A 30 -0.02 4.23 -4.96
CA SER A 30 1.24 4.38 -4.24
C SER A 30 1.07 5.31 -3.04
N ALA A 31 1.73 4.99 -1.94
CA ALA A 31 1.82 5.84 -0.75
C ALA A 31 3.28 6.08 -0.39
N ASP A 32 3.67 7.33 -0.18
CA ASP A 32 4.98 7.67 0.35
C ASP A 32 5.04 7.43 1.87
N ARG A 33 6.23 7.63 2.44
CA ARG A 33 6.43 7.45 3.89
C ARG A 33 5.55 8.37 4.73
N GLU A 34 5.38 9.62 4.33
CA GLU A 34 4.55 10.58 5.06
C GLU A 34 3.09 10.11 5.10
N THR A 35 2.58 9.63 3.97
CA THR A 35 1.25 9.02 3.88
C THR A 35 1.12 7.79 4.76
N ILE A 36 2.12 6.89 4.77
CA ILE A 36 2.15 5.72 5.65
C ILE A 36 2.07 6.16 7.12
N HIS A 37 2.90 7.13 7.51
CA HIS A 37 2.97 7.61 8.89
C HIS A 37 1.68 8.31 9.34
N ALA A 38 0.98 8.99 8.43
CA ALA A 38 -0.27 9.68 8.71
C ALA A 38 -1.49 8.76 8.70
N HIS A 39 -1.51 7.74 7.83
CA HIS A 39 -2.73 6.98 7.50
C HIS A 39 -2.66 5.48 7.79
N ALA A 40 -1.52 4.93 8.20
CA ALA A 40 -1.40 3.54 8.64
C ALA A 40 -1.19 3.46 10.17
N PRO A 41 -2.28 3.32 10.97
CA PRO A 41 -2.18 3.25 12.42
C PRO A 41 -1.23 2.13 12.89
N GLY A 42 -0.32 2.47 13.81
CA GLY A 42 0.69 1.54 14.33
C GLY A 42 1.97 1.48 13.50
N PHE A 43 2.05 2.25 12.41
CA PHE A 43 3.26 2.42 11.59
C PHE A 43 3.66 3.89 11.47
N ASN A 44 3.23 4.72 12.43
CA ASN A 44 3.41 6.18 12.44
C ASN A 44 4.89 6.62 12.46
N ASP A 45 5.78 5.77 12.94
CA ASP A 45 7.23 5.97 13.04
C ASP A 45 8.03 4.86 12.34
N ALA A 46 7.37 4.05 11.50
CA ALA A 46 7.95 2.86 10.90
C ALA A 46 9.19 3.20 10.06
N LEU A 47 10.27 2.46 10.30
CA LEU A 47 11.51 2.54 9.54
C LEU A 47 11.39 1.81 8.21
N THR A 48 12.31 2.08 7.26
CA THR A 48 12.35 1.41 5.93
C THR A 48 12.20 -0.11 6.02
N ARG A 49 12.91 -0.75 6.97
CA ARG A 49 12.87 -2.21 7.17
C ARG A 49 11.52 -2.71 7.69
N GLU A 50 10.83 -1.91 8.49
CA GLU A 50 9.52 -2.25 9.05
C GLU A 50 8.46 -2.07 7.98
N ILE A 51 8.57 -1.00 7.17
CA ILE A 51 7.71 -0.80 6.01
C ILE A 51 7.85 -1.95 5.02
N ASP A 52 9.08 -2.36 4.69
CA ASP A 52 9.29 -3.48 3.77
C ASP A 52 8.77 -4.83 4.33
N ARG A 53 9.04 -5.11 5.61
CA ARG A 53 8.60 -6.33 6.28
C ARG A 53 7.07 -6.42 6.40
N HIS A 54 6.42 -5.31 6.75
CA HIS A 54 4.97 -5.23 7.00
C HIS A 54 4.20 -4.61 5.84
N ARG A 55 4.79 -4.58 4.64
CA ARG A 55 4.26 -3.87 3.46
C ARG A 55 2.81 -4.20 3.14
N VAL A 56 2.41 -5.47 3.28
CA VAL A 56 1.03 -5.92 3.02
C VAL A 56 0.06 -5.36 4.07
N GLU A 57 0.40 -5.45 5.35
CA GLU A 57 -0.45 -4.93 6.45
C GLU A 57 -0.59 -3.40 6.36
N ILE A 58 0.51 -2.70 6.07
CA ILE A 58 0.50 -1.26 5.86
C ILE A 58 -0.41 -0.91 4.68
N PHE A 59 -0.30 -1.66 3.58
CA PHE A 59 -1.11 -1.44 2.39
C PHE A 59 -2.61 -1.66 2.67
N GLU A 60 -2.96 -2.69 3.44
CA GLU A 60 -4.33 -2.94 3.90
C GLU A 60 -4.88 -1.77 4.74
N LYS A 61 -4.08 -1.25 5.67
CA LYS A 61 -4.45 -0.08 6.49
C LYS A 61 -4.62 1.18 5.65
N LEU A 62 -3.93 1.29 4.51
CA LEU A 62 -4.05 2.39 3.57
C LEU A 62 -5.19 2.24 2.56
N LEU A 63 -5.89 1.10 2.50
CA LEU A 63 -7.02 0.90 1.58
C LEU A 63 -8.08 2.02 1.68
N PRO A 64 -8.51 2.49 2.87
CA PRO A 64 -9.47 3.59 2.96
C PRO A 64 -8.93 4.91 2.39
N TYR A 65 -7.62 5.14 2.49
CA TYR A 65 -6.98 6.30 1.89
C TYR A 65 -7.00 6.21 0.36
N PHE A 66 -6.61 5.06 -0.20
CA PHE A 66 -6.61 4.83 -1.65
C PHE A 66 -8.02 4.90 -2.26
N GLN A 67 -9.03 4.38 -1.56
CA GLN A 67 -10.43 4.43 -2.00
C GLN A 67 -10.99 5.86 -2.08
N ARG A 68 -10.47 6.80 -1.27
CA ARG A 68 -10.87 8.22 -1.33
C ARG A 68 -10.20 8.99 -2.46
N GLN A 69 -9.11 8.46 -3.03
CA GLN A 69 -8.34 9.10 -4.11
C GLN A 69 -8.80 8.69 -5.52
N GLY A 70 -9.82 7.83 -5.65
CA GLY A 70 -10.31 7.36 -6.95
C GLY A 70 -11.82 7.34 -7.05
#